data_AF-C7QHS8-F1
#
_entry.id   AF-C7QHS8-F1
#
_cell.length_a   1.000
_cell.length_b   1.000
_cell.length_c   1.000
_cell.angle_alpha   90.00
_cell.angle_beta   90.00
_cell.angle_gamma   90.00
#
_symmetry.space_group_name_H-M   'P 1'
#
loop_
_entity.id
_entity.type
_entity.pdbx_description
1 polymer ?
#
loop_
_entity_poly.entity_id
_entity_poly.type
_entity_poly.pdbx_seq_one_letter_code
_entity_poly.pdbx_strand_id
1 'polypeptide(L)'
;MRITSIGHAGMLVETAAGRIVCDPWFTPAYFASWFPFPDNSAFGSAADPAGIRTAEYLFVSHLHHDHFDPHWLSANMSKDTTVLLPDYQVPDLRDELEKLGFRNFMQTRNREVTELPGGLRILIDALITPTDGPLGDSGIAIDDGEVRIFNQNDARPVEDGPVAAFGPYDAHFLQYSGAIWYPMVYDFPERMKATVGRRKRENGMARALRYVEQYGAKQVFPFAGPPCFLDERDNLFAINDFDDDPANVFPSQLAFLEFMREQGHDNGHLFVPGTTVVLGADGKCEMEQVPQAQIDEIYGDRRTYLTNYQKRAQPQIDAMHAGLPQDKSDLVGQLKEWIEPLLAWADHTCAGLNGRILLETADPATGEVDDQIVFDFLTRTIGTWDGEAECRYKFRTDRPLIEHLVRTRTPDWVNELFLSCRFQASRKGPYNEYIYTFFKSLSEEHMTYVEGYYAESSDVTDLAKAEGYAVQRHCPHLKADLTRFGTVADGVLTCSMHGWQFDLASGRCLTSDDRKLVARPLTAEDGELPEISGSTQIPAEAPAVVAGN
;
A
#
# COMPACT_ATOMS: atom_id res chain seq x y z
N MET A 1 -17.10 2.99 23.05
CA MET A 1 -15.72 2.86 22.54
C MET A 1 -14.97 4.19 22.53
N ARG A 2 -13.69 4.24 22.94
CA ARG A 2 -12.80 5.42 22.81
C ARG A 2 -11.64 5.08 21.86
N ILE A 3 -11.34 5.96 20.90
CA ILE A 3 -10.26 5.77 19.92
C ILE A 3 -9.32 6.97 19.99
N THR A 4 -8.02 6.72 20.18
CA THR A 4 -6.98 7.76 20.21
C THR A 4 -6.03 7.57 19.02
N SER A 5 -5.83 8.61 18.22
CA SER A 5 -4.81 8.61 17.16
C SER A 5 -3.41 8.65 17.79
N ILE A 6 -2.54 7.72 17.41
CA ILE A 6 -1.11 7.76 17.77
C ILE A 6 -0.21 8.07 16.56
N GLY A 7 -0.81 8.44 15.43
CA GLY A 7 -0.14 8.96 14.22
C GLY A 7 -0.04 7.95 13.08
N HIS A 8 -0.06 8.47 11.84
CA HIS A 8 -0.08 7.69 10.59
C HIS A 8 -1.21 6.63 10.56
N ALA A 9 -0.86 5.34 10.62
CA ALA A 9 -1.77 4.19 10.70
C ALA A 9 -1.96 3.68 12.15
N GLY A 10 -1.37 4.37 13.12
CA GLY A 10 -1.42 3.98 14.52
C GLY A 10 -2.66 4.52 15.23
N MET A 11 -3.38 3.63 15.94
CA MET A 11 -4.45 4.02 16.87
C MET A 11 -4.52 3.13 18.11
N LEU A 12 -5.03 3.67 19.20
CA LEU A 12 -5.44 2.91 20.39
C LEU A 12 -6.96 2.86 20.46
N VAL A 13 -7.54 1.66 20.43
CA VAL A 13 -8.97 1.41 20.61
C VAL A 13 -9.21 0.88 22.03
N GLU A 14 -10.01 1.60 22.80
CA GLU A 14 -10.34 1.26 24.18
C GLU A 14 -11.84 0.91 24.29
N THR A 15 -12.09 -0.28 24.82
CA THR A 15 -13.44 -0.83 25.05
C THR A 15 -13.57 -1.31 26.49
N ALA A 16 -14.78 -1.66 26.92
CA ALA A 16 -14.98 -2.30 28.21
C ALA A 16 -14.31 -3.69 28.33
N ALA A 17 -14.06 -4.35 27.19
CA ALA A 17 -13.49 -5.68 27.10
C ALA A 17 -11.95 -5.70 26.97
N GLY A 18 -11.33 -4.55 26.70
CA GLY A 18 -9.87 -4.43 26.58
C GLY A 18 -9.43 -3.36 25.59
N ARG A 19 -8.12 -3.19 25.48
CA ARG A 19 -7.47 -2.19 24.61
C ARG A 19 -6.71 -2.89 23.48
N ILE A 20 -6.90 -2.41 22.27
CA ILE A 20 -6.19 -2.85 21.07
C ILE A 20 -5.33 -1.68 20.59
N VAL A 21 -4.01 -1.87 20.52
CA VAL A 21 -3.14 -0.97 19.76
C VAL A 21 -2.98 -1.51 18.34
N CYS A 22 -3.22 -0.65 17.35
CA CYS A 22 -3.07 -0.95 15.94
C CYS A 22 -1.82 -0.23 15.40
N ASP A 23 -1.00 -0.91 14.61
CA ASP A 23 0.09 -0.39 13.78
C ASP A 23 0.96 0.72 14.43
N PRO A 24 1.59 0.49 15.60
CA PRO A 24 2.40 1.51 16.26
C PRO A 24 3.73 1.75 15.51
N TRP A 25 3.89 2.92 14.90
CA TRP A 25 5.09 3.34 14.16
C TRP A 25 5.67 4.68 14.66
N PHE A 26 6.97 4.69 15.01
CA PHE A 26 7.65 5.86 15.61
C PHE A 26 9.08 6.10 15.15
N THR A 27 9.75 5.10 14.57
CA THR A 27 11.14 5.19 14.09
C THR A 27 11.20 5.38 12.58
N PRO A 28 12.29 5.92 12.01
CA PRO A 28 12.35 6.15 10.56
C PRO A 28 12.27 4.83 9.78
N ALA A 29 11.48 4.82 8.69
CA ALA A 29 11.29 3.65 7.84
C ALA A 29 12.06 3.78 6.51
N TYR A 30 12.29 2.63 5.85
CA TYR A 30 12.83 2.52 4.48
C TYR A 30 14.11 3.32 4.25
N PHE A 31 15.19 2.94 4.93
CA PHE A 31 16.46 3.67 4.89
C PHE A 31 16.29 5.16 5.24
N ALA A 32 15.60 5.43 6.37
CA ALA A 32 15.24 6.76 6.86
C ALA A 32 14.68 7.69 5.78
N SER A 33 13.90 7.15 4.85
CA SER A 33 13.20 7.92 3.84
C SER A 33 11.89 8.46 4.39
N TRP A 34 11.15 7.63 5.16
CA TRP A 34 9.82 7.95 5.65
C TRP A 34 9.82 8.19 7.15
N PHE A 35 9.03 9.18 7.55
CA PHE A 35 8.78 9.54 8.95
C PHE A 35 7.28 9.71 9.17
N PRO A 36 6.77 9.41 10.38
CA PRO A 36 5.37 9.66 10.72
C PRO A 36 5.00 11.12 10.48
N PHE A 37 3.87 11.35 9.80
CA PHE A 37 3.34 12.69 9.59
C PHE A 37 1.88 12.78 10.03
N PRO A 38 1.53 13.74 10.91
CA PRO A 38 2.42 14.61 11.69
C PRO A 38 3.34 13.85 12.66
N ASP A 39 4.38 14.52 13.18
CA ASP A 39 5.30 13.99 14.20
C ASP A 39 4.51 13.44 15.40
N ASN A 40 4.72 12.17 15.71
CA ASN A 40 4.04 11.43 16.77
C ASN A 40 5.00 10.94 17.88
N SER A 41 6.23 11.45 17.91
CA SER A 41 7.31 10.99 18.81
C SER A 41 6.93 11.00 20.30
N ALA A 42 6.00 11.86 20.72
CA ALA A 42 5.48 11.88 22.09
C ALA A 42 4.85 10.54 22.52
N PHE A 43 4.14 9.86 21.62
CA PHE A 43 3.49 8.56 21.89
C PHE A 43 4.50 7.41 21.94
N GLY A 44 5.55 7.47 21.13
CA GLY A 44 6.65 6.49 21.17
C GLY A 44 7.59 6.65 22.37
N SER A 45 7.51 7.77 23.08
CA SER A 45 8.42 8.13 24.17
C SER A 45 8.26 7.26 25.43
N ALA A 46 9.21 7.37 26.36
CA ALA A 46 9.15 6.70 27.66
C ALA A 46 8.00 7.21 28.56
N ALA A 47 7.43 8.38 28.27
CA ALA A 47 6.29 8.92 29.00
C ALA A 47 4.99 8.14 28.71
N ASP A 48 4.91 7.44 27.57
CA ASP A 48 3.77 6.62 27.14
C ASP A 48 2.41 7.26 27.48
N PRO A 49 2.12 8.46 26.95
CA PRO A 49 0.97 9.25 27.38
C PRO A 49 -0.38 8.57 27.15
N ALA A 50 -0.45 7.59 26.25
CA ALA A 50 -1.64 6.80 25.95
C ALA A 50 -1.62 5.39 26.59
N GLY A 51 -0.54 5.00 27.27
CA GLY A 51 -0.43 3.68 27.90
C GLY A 51 -0.38 2.51 26.91
N ILE A 52 0.10 2.73 25.68
CA ILE A 52 0.04 1.77 24.58
C ILE A 52 0.95 0.56 24.80
N ARG A 53 2.03 0.71 25.58
CA ARG A 53 3.02 -0.36 25.83
C ARG A 53 2.44 -1.57 26.54
N THR A 54 1.31 -1.39 27.22
CA THR A 54 0.65 -2.40 28.06
C THR A 54 -0.74 -2.77 27.58
N ALA A 55 -1.10 -2.39 26.34
CA ALA A 55 -2.38 -2.79 25.76
C ALA A 55 -2.51 -4.32 25.73
N GLU A 56 -3.72 -4.82 25.98
CA GLU A 56 -3.98 -6.26 26.08
C GLU A 56 -3.81 -6.95 24.73
N TYR A 57 -4.12 -6.24 23.64
CA TYR A 57 -4.02 -6.72 22.29
C TYR A 57 -3.17 -5.82 21.40
N LEU A 58 -2.41 -6.44 20.49
CA LEU A 58 -1.67 -5.79 19.41
C LEU A 58 -2.23 -6.29 18.08
N PHE A 59 -2.62 -5.38 17.19
CA PHE A 59 -2.90 -5.67 15.80
C PHE A 59 -1.82 -4.98 14.95
N VAL A 60 -1.06 -5.77 14.21
CA VAL A 60 -0.18 -5.27 13.14
C VAL A 60 -0.81 -5.75 11.84
N SER A 61 -1.24 -4.80 11.02
CA SER A 61 -1.95 -5.09 9.79
C SER A 61 -1.07 -5.86 8.81
N HIS A 62 0.16 -5.41 8.56
CA HIS A 62 1.11 -6.02 7.63
C HIS A 62 2.55 -5.55 7.91
N LEU A 63 3.52 -6.07 7.15
CA LEU A 63 4.96 -5.86 7.37
C LEU A 63 5.54 -4.59 6.76
N HIS A 64 4.74 -3.73 6.13
CA HIS A 64 5.25 -2.42 5.74
C HIS A 64 5.76 -1.65 6.97
N HIS A 65 6.97 -1.09 6.90
CA HIS A 65 7.64 -0.45 8.03
C HIS A 65 6.94 0.80 8.57
N ASP A 66 6.01 1.39 7.83
CA ASP A 66 5.13 2.44 8.33
C ASP A 66 3.92 1.93 9.13
N HIS A 67 3.78 0.60 9.25
CA HIS A 67 2.80 -0.11 10.09
C HIS A 67 3.47 -1.01 11.14
N PHE A 68 4.64 -1.56 10.80
CA PHE A 68 5.43 -2.47 11.62
C PHE A 68 6.78 -1.84 11.98
N ASP A 69 6.90 -1.37 13.22
CA ASP A 69 8.15 -0.79 13.74
C ASP A 69 8.92 -1.81 14.60
N PRO A 70 9.83 -2.63 14.02
CA PRO A 70 10.49 -3.70 14.76
C PRO A 70 11.36 -3.15 15.90
N HIS A 71 11.98 -1.98 15.71
CA HIS A 71 12.82 -1.35 16.72
C HIS A 71 12.01 -0.94 17.95
N TRP A 72 10.89 -0.25 17.74
CA TRP A 72 10.05 0.21 18.83
C TRP A 72 9.32 -0.96 19.50
N LEU A 73 8.74 -1.88 18.71
CA LEU A 73 8.01 -3.03 19.22
C LEU A 73 8.90 -3.93 20.08
N SER A 74 10.13 -4.20 19.65
CA SER A 74 11.11 -4.99 20.42
C SER A 74 11.40 -4.36 21.77
N ALA A 75 11.72 -3.07 21.79
CA ALA A 75 12.21 -2.37 22.97
C ALA A 75 11.12 -1.93 23.95
N ASN A 76 9.88 -1.69 23.49
CA ASN A 76 8.89 -0.94 24.26
C ASN A 76 7.58 -1.69 24.51
N MET A 77 7.14 -2.56 23.61
CA MET A 77 5.86 -3.25 23.73
C MET A 77 5.95 -4.44 24.67
N SER A 78 4.97 -4.59 25.57
CA SER A 78 4.88 -5.73 26.48
C SER A 78 4.83 -7.05 25.70
N LYS A 79 5.63 -8.03 26.13
CA LYS A 79 5.62 -9.39 25.56
C LYS A 79 4.53 -10.28 26.16
N ASP A 80 3.73 -9.73 27.08
CA ASP A 80 2.51 -10.37 27.59
C ASP A 80 1.28 -10.02 26.73
N THR A 81 1.36 -8.98 25.89
CA THR A 81 0.30 -8.60 24.94
C THR A 81 -0.02 -9.75 23.99
N THR A 82 -1.30 -9.95 23.70
CA THR A 82 -1.76 -10.94 22.72
C THR A 82 -1.83 -10.32 21.33
N VAL A 83 -1.09 -10.88 20.38
CA VAL A 83 -1.14 -10.46 18.97
C VAL A 83 -2.40 -11.02 18.31
N LEU A 84 -3.21 -10.14 17.71
CA LEU A 84 -4.32 -10.51 16.82
C LEU A 84 -3.72 -10.74 15.43
N LEU A 85 -3.51 -12.00 15.06
CA LEU A 85 -2.73 -12.36 13.89
C LEU A 85 -3.64 -12.53 12.65
N PRO A 86 -3.43 -11.75 11.57
CA PRO A 86 -4.08 -11.98 10.28
C PRO A 86 -3.77 -13.36 9.70
N ASP A 87 -4.70 -13.91 8.92
CA ASP A 87 -4.61 -15.23 8.29
C ASP A 87 -3.92 -15.15 6.91
N TYR A 88 -2.66 -14.73 6.90
CA TYR A 88 -1.82 -14.66 5.70
C TYR A 88 -1.38 -16.04 5.20
N GLN A 89 -1.11 -16.14 3.90
CA GLN A 89 -0.66 -17.39 3.25
C GLN A 89 0.83 -17.68 3.50
N VAL A 90 1.59 -16.68 3.92
CA VAL A 90 3.00 -16.79 4.31
C VAL A 90 3.15 -16.45 5.81
N PRO A 91 4.08 -17.10 6.54
CA PRO A 91 4.19 -16.96 8.00
C PRO A 91 4.95 -15.70 8.43
N ASP A 92 5.48 -14.89 7.51
CA ASP A 92 6.42 -13.80 7.74
C ASP A 92 6.03 -12.86 8.89
N LEU A 93 4.78 -12.38 8.95
CA LEU A 93 4.35 -11.49 10.03
C LEU A 93 4.49 -12.15 11.40
N ARG A 94 4.12 -13.42 11.49
CA ARG A 94 4.25 -14.19 12.73
C ARG A 94 5.73 -14.38 13.08
N ASP A 95 6.54 -14.81 12.11
CA ASP A 95 7.95 -15.09 12.30
C ASP A 95 8.71 -13.84 12.76
N GLU A 96 8.43 -12.68 12.15
CA GLU A 96 9.00 -11.40 12.57
C GLU A 96 8.58 -11.03 13.99
N LEU A 97 7.29 -11.15 14.34
CA LEU A 97 6.83 -10.87 15.70
C LEU A 97 7.43 -11.85 16.75
N GLU A 98 7.58 -13.12 16.41
CA GLU A 98 8.27 -14.11 17.27
C GLU A 98 9.76 -13.74 17.47
N LYS A 99 10.46 -13.26 16.42
CA LYS A 99 11.83 -12.74 16.54
C LYS A 99 11.93 -11.53 17.48
N LEU A 100 10.88 -10.71 17.57
CA LEU A 100 10.79 -9.60 18.53
C LEU A 100 10.39 -10.04 19.96
N GLY A 101 10.20 -11.34 20.19
CA GLY A 101 9.92 -11.95 21.49
C GLY A 101 8.44 -12.04 21.87
N PHE A 102 7.51 -11.77 20.94
CA PHE A 102 6.08 -12.04 21.19
C PHE A 102 5.82 -13.54 21.22
N ARG A 103 4.94 -13.97 22.12
CA ARG A 103 4.67 -15.39 22.40
C ARG A 103 3.18 -15.74 22.49
N ASN A 104 2.32 -14.74 22.60
CA ASN A 104 0.89 -14.89 22.75
C ASN A 104 0.21 -14.46 21.45
N PHE A 105 -0.36 -15.41 20.72
CA PHE A 105 -1.02 -15.14 19.44
C PHE A 105 -2.46 -15.66 19.48
N MET A 106 -3.39 -14.82 19.04
CA MET A 106 -4.73 -15.21 18.66
C MET A 106 -4.76 -15.36 17.14
N GLN A 107 -4.68 -16.60 16.67
CA GLN A 107 -4.81 -16.90 15.25
C GLN A 107 -6.26 -16.65 14.81
N THR A 108 -6.45 -15.69 13.89
CA THR A 108 -7.75 -15.47 13.26
C THR A 108 -7.89 -16.31 11.99
N ARG A 109 -9.10 -16.34 11.44
CA ARG A 109 -9.38 -16.89 10.11
C ARG A 109 -9.86 -15.78 9.21
N ASN A 110 -9.40 -15.78 7.96
CA ASN A 110 -9.68 -14.67 7.06
C ASN A 110 -11.19 -14.45 6.90
N ARG A 111 -11.65 -13.22 7.18
CA ARG A 111 -13.06 -12.80 7.08
C ARG A 111 -14.04 -13.60 7.95
N GLU A 112 -13.57 -14.28 8.99
CA GLU A 112 -14.43 -14.91 10.00
C GLU A 112 -14.45 -14.09 11.30
N VAL A 113 -15.61 -14.02 11.94
CA VAL A 113 -15.74 -13.34 13.23
C VAL A 113 -15.06 -14.15 14.32
N THR A 114 -14.13 -13.52 15.03
CA THR A 114 -13.46 -14.06 16.22
C THR A 114 -13.95 -13.30 17.45
N GLU A 115 -14.42 -14.01 18.47
CA GLU A 115 -14.79 -13.41 19.76
C GLU A 115 -13.60 -13.51 20.73
N LEU A 116 -13.15 -12.35 21.21
CA LEU A 116 -12.07 -12.22 22.19
C LEU A 116 -12.61 -12.33 23.62
N PRO A 117 -11.75 -12.64 24.61
CA PRO A 117 -12.11 -12.54 26.03
C PRO A 117 -12.77 -11.20 26.37
N GLY A 118 -13.89 -11.24 27.10
CA GLY A 118 -14.67 -10.06 27.44
C GLY A 118 -15.81 -9.73 26.46
N GLY A 119 -15.97 -10.51 25.38
CA GLY A 119 -17.10 -10.39 24.44
C GLY A 119 -16.84 -9.45 23.26
N LEU A 120 -15.62 -8.94 23.11
CA LEU A 120 -15.22 -8.11 21.97
C LEU A 120 -15.16 -8.97 20.71
N ARG A 121 -15.89 -8.58 19.66
CA ARG A 121 -15.87 -9.31 18.38
C ARG A 121 -14.97 -8.59 17.40
N ILE A 122 -14.12 -9.33 16.70
CA ILE A 122 -13.27 -8.82 15.63
C ILE A 122 -13.48 -9.61 14.35
N LEU A 123 -13.23 -8.98 13.21
CA LEU A 123 -13.11 -9.62 11.91
C LEU A 123 -11.94 -9.00 11.17
N ILE A 124 -10.98 -9.82 10.74
CA ILE A 124 -9.80 -9.37 9.99
C ILE A 124 -9.98 -9.76 8.52
N ASP A 125 -9.82 -8.78 7.63
CA ASP A 125 -9.75 -8.99 6.17
C ASP A 125 -8.28 -8.95 5.76
N ALA A 126 -7.67 -10.13 5.59
CA ALA A 126 -6.33 -10.28 5.06
C ALA A 126 -6.40 -10.42 3.53
N LEU A 127 -5.70 -9.54 2.82
CA LEU A 127 -5.49 -9.67 1.39
C LEU A 127 -4.47 -10.79 1.15
N ILE A 128 -4.85 -11.74 0.31
CA ILE A 128 -4.10 -12.98 0.07
C ILE A 128 -3.76 -13.15 -1.41
N THR A 129 -3.62 -12.06 -2.17
CA THR A 129 -3.09 -12.13 -3.53
C THR A 129 -1.62 -11.70 -3.54
N PRO A 130 -0.74 -12.29 -4.37
CA PRO A 130 0.67 -11.91 -4.40
C PRO A 130 0.93 -10.51 -4.97
N THR A 131 -0.11 -9.89 -5.52
CA THR A 131 -0.06 -8.56 -6.11
C THR A 131 -0.51 -7.48 -5.10
N ASP A 132 -1.19 -7.85 -4.01
CA ASP A 132 -1.52 -7.00 -2.84
C ASP A 132 -0.34 -6.89 -1.88
N GLY A 133 -0.14 -5.72 -1.24
CA GLY A 133 0.84 -5.49 -0.16
C GLY A 133 2.25 -6.09 -0.35
N PRO A 134 3.11 -6.14 0.67
CA PRO A 134 4.27 -7.02 0.72
C PRO A 134 3.77 -8.46 0.97
N LEU A 135 3.16 -9.06 -0.07
CA LEU A 135 2.40 -10.32 0.02
C LEU A 135 1.32 -10.32 1.12
N GLY A 136 0.67 -9.16 1.34
CA GLY A 136 -0.48 -9.02 2.24
C GLY A 136 -0.67 -7.62 2.81
N ASP A 137 -1.90 -7.11 2.73
CA ASP A 137 -2.39 -5.98 3.54
C ASP A 137 -3.58 -6.49 4.37
N SER A 138 -3.91 -5.87 5.50
CA SER A 138 -5.13 -6.24 6.23
C SER A 138 -5.82 -5.09 6.94
N GLY A 139 -7.14 -5.24 7.10
CA GLY A 139 -8.00 -4.36 7.86
C GLY A 139 -8.69 -5.13 9.00
N ILE A 140 -9.11 -4.42 10.05
CA ILE A 140 -9.80 -5.00 11.21
C ILE A 140 -11.12 -4.28 11.48
N ALA A 141 -12.21 -5.03 11.53
CA ALA A 141 -13.48 -4.58 12.06
C ALA A 141 -13.60 -4.99 13.53
N ILE A 142 -14.12 -4.10 14.38
CA ILE A 142 -14.20 -4.27 15.83
C ILE A 142 -15.61 -3.92 16.30
N ASP A 143 -16.20 -4.76 17.15
CA ASP A 143 -17.52 -4.57 17.76
C ASP A 143 -17.48 -4.88 19.27
N ASP A 144 -17.70 -3.85 20.10
CA ASP A 144 -17.74 -3.98 21.56
C ASP A 144 -19.13 -4.30 22.13
N GLY A 145 -20.11 -4.58 21.26
CA GLY A 145 -21.51 -4.84 21.59
C GLY A 145 -22.41 -3.59 21.51
N GLU A 146 -21.81 -2.40 21.53
CA GLU A 146 -22.50 -1.12 21.44
C GLU A 146 -22.09 -0.31 20.21
N VAL A 147 -20.81 -0.35 19.84
CA VAL A 147 -20.21 0.42 18.75
C VAL A 147 -19.44 -0.51 17.83
N ARG A 148 -19.56 -0.25 16.52
CA ARG A 148 -18.78 -0.95 15.48
C ARG A 148 -17.90 -0.01 14.71
N ILE A 149 -16.63 -0.34 14.56
CA ILE A 149 -15.70 0.41 13.71
C ILE A 149 -15.05 -0.49 12.68
N PHE A 150 -14.65 0.10 11.56
CA PHE A 150 -13.79 -0.54 10.58
C PHE A 150 -12.50 0.26 10.44
N ASN A 151 -11.38 -0.33 10.88
CA ASN A 151 -10.05 0.13 10.51
C ASN A 151 -9.66 -0.59 9.21
N GLN A 152 -10.05 -0.04 8.07
CA GLN A 152 -9.71 -0.58 6.75
C GLN A 152 -8.20 -0.51 6.52
N ASN A 153 -7.58 0.57 7.01
CA ASN A 153 -6.16 0.81 6.81
C ASN A 153 -5.80 0.76 5.31
N ASP A 154 -4.74 0.04 4.94
CA ASP A 154 -4.25 -0.14 3.57
C ASP A 154 -5.01 -1.25 2.81
N ALA A 155 -5.86 -2.01 3.49
CA ALA A 155 -6.60 -3.09 2.87
C ALA A 155 -7.56 -2.57 1.79
N ARG A 156 -7.72 -3.41 0.78
CA ARG A 156 -8.53 -3.13 -0.41
C ARG A 156 -9.59 -4.21 -0.57
N PRO A 157 -10.51 -4.37 0.39
CA PRO A 157 -11.58 -5.36 0.30
C PRO A 157 -12.31 -5.20 -1.03
N VAL A 158 -12.29 -6.25 -1.84
CA VAL A 158 -12.79 -6.23 -3.23
C VAL A 158 -14.28 -6.55 -3.36
N GLU A 159 -14.96 -6.95 -2.29
CA GLU A 159 -16.35 -7.47 -2.32
C GLU A 159 -17.21 -7.02 -1.13
N ASP A 160 -18.54 -6.94 -1.35
CA ASP A 160 -19.53 -6.92 -0.26
C ASP A 160 -19.59 -8.32 0.36
N GLY A 161 -18.69 -8.53 1.31
CA GLY A 161 -18.52 -9.80 1.97
C GLY A 161 -18.78 -9.72 3.48
N PRO A 162 -18.14 -10.61 4.25
CA PRO A 162 -18.25 -10.64 5.69
C PRO A 162 -17.95 -9.30 6.39
N VAL A 163 -17.04 -8.48 5.83
CA VAL A 163 -16.77 -7.12 6.33
C VAL A 163 -18.03 -6.26 6.25
N ALA A 164 -18.64 -6.11 5.08
CA ALA A 164 -19.87 -5.32 4.94
C ALA A 164 -21.02 -5.87 5.83
N ALA A 165 -21.12 -7.19 5.95
CA ALA A 165 -22.11 -7.85 6.81
C ALA A 165 -21.85 -7.68 8.32
N PHE A 166 -20.62 -7.36 8.73
CA PHE A 166 -20.26 -7.07 10.12
C PHE A 166 -20.77 -5.70 10.58
N GLY A 167 -21.04 -4.79 9.64
CA GLY A 167 -21.62 -3.48 9.90
C GLY A 167 -23.09 -3.53 10.39
N PRO A 168 -23.82 -2.39 10.33
CA PRO A 168 -23.36 -1.07 9.95
C PRO A 168 -22.27 -0.53 10.90
N TYR A 169 -21.45 0.39 10.40
CA TYR A 169 -20.32 0.95 11.14
C TYR A 169 -20.61 2.37 11.67
N ASP A 170 -20.16 2.64 12.89
CA ASP A 170 -20.16 3.97 13.48
C ASP A 170 -18.96 4.81 13.02
N ALA A 171 -17.81 4.18 12.78
CA ALA A 171 -16.62 4.85 12.25
C ALA A 171 -15.86 3.99 11.24
N HIS A 172 -15.26 4.66 10.25
CA HIS A 172 -14.41 4.06 9.23
C HIS A 172 -13.09 4.82 9.11
N PHE A 173 -11.98 4.10 9.28
CA PHE A 173 -10.61 4.61 9.15
C PHE A 173 -9.99 4.00 7.89
N LEU A 174 -9.58 4.83 6.93
CA LEU A 174 -9.16 4.37 5.61
C LEU A 174 -7.98 5.17 5.03
N GLN A 175 -7.15 4.48 4.25
CA GLN A 175 -6.11 5.11 3.45
C GLN A 175 -6.70 5.92 2.29
N TYR A 176 -6.27 7.17 2.17
CA TYR A 176 -6.62 8.08 1.07
C TYR A 176 -5.39 8.56 0.28
N SER A 177 -4.22 8.53 0.91
CA SER A 177 -2.92 8.79 0.32
C SER A 177 -2.10 7.51 0.34
N GLY A 178 -1.87 6.90 -0.83
CA GLY A 178 -1.24 5.58 -0.91
C GLY A 178 0.28 5.58 -0.77
N ALA A 179 0.83 4.48 -0.28
CA ALA A 179 2.25 4.15 -0.32
C ALA A 179 2.72 3.88 -1.76
N ILE A 180 3.40 4.84 -2.39
CA ILE A 180 3.80 4.71 -3.80
C ILE A 180 5.01 5.58 -4.18
N TRP A 181 5.92 5.05 -5.02
CA TRP A 181 7.05 5.79 -5.60
C TRP A 181 6.77 6.39 -6.98
N TYR A 182 5.75 5.89 -7.68
CA TYR A 182 5.35 6.37 -9.00
C TYR A 182 4.57 7.70 -8.92
N PRO A 183 4.90 8.73 -9.71
CA PRO A 183 5.90 8.75 -10.79
C PRO A 183 7.27 9.33 -10.39
N MET A 184 7.48 9.66 -9.12
CA MET A 184 8.57 10.52 -8.65
C MET A 184 9.95 9.96 -8.98
N VAL A 185 10.12 8.64 -8.82
CA VAL A 185 11.37 7.92 -9.13
C VAL A 185 11.59 7.66 -10.62
N TYR A 186 10.58 7.87 -11.47
CA TYR A 186 10.71 7.56 -12.89
C TYR A 186 11.44 8.69 -13.64
N ASP A 187 12.33 8.32 -14.55
CA ASP A 187 12.95 9.25 -15.50
C ASP A 187 11.97 9.64 -16.61
N PHE A 188 10.99 10.44 -16.21
CA PHE A 188 9.99 11.05 -17.08
C PHE A 188 10.19 12.56 -17.15
N PRO A 189 9.87 13.20 -18.29
CA PRO A 189 9.78 14.65 -18.34
C PRO A 189 8.83 15.20 -17.28
N GLU A 190 9.16 16.34 -16.66
CA GLU A 190 8.37 16.93 -15.56
C GLU A 190 6.88 17.12 -15.89
N ARG A 191 6.56 17.53 -17.12
CA ARG A 191 5.17 17.64 -17.58
C ARG A 191 4.43 16.29 -17.54
N MET A 192 5.12 15.20 -17.86
CA MET A 192 4.56 13.85 -17.79
C MET A 192 4.37 13.44 -16.33
N LYS A 193 5.38 13.64 -15.45
CA LYS A 193 5.26 13.40 -14.00
C LYS A 193 4.05 14.13 -13.43
N ALA A 194 3.90 15.41 -13.71
CA ALA A 194 2.77 16.20 -13.22
C ALA A 194 1.42 15.68 -13.73
N THR A 195 1.35 15.21 -14.99
CA THR A 195 0.11 14.69 -15.58
C THR A 195 -0.31 13.36 -14.97
N VAL A 196 0.64 12.42 -14.83
CA VAL A 196 0.34 11.11 -14.25
C VAL A 196 0.19 11.19 -12.72
N GLY A 197 0.88 12.13 -12.07
CA GLY A 197 0.73 12.46 -10.65
C GLY A 197 -0.68 12.96 -10.32
N ARG A 198 -1.20 13.93 -11.08
CA ARG A 198 -2.61 14.39 -10.98
C ARG A 198 -3.59 13.23 -11.06
N ARG A 199 -3.49 12.43 -12.12
CA ARG A 199 -4.37 11.26 -12.31
C ARG A 199 -4.26 10.27 -11.15
N LYS A 200 -3.05 10.05 -10.62
CA LYS A 200 -2.83 9.14 -9.50
C LYS A 200 -3.48 9.66 -8.21
N ARG A 201 -3.32 10.95 -7.90
CA ARG A 201 -3.98 11.64 -6.77
C ARG A 201 -5.50 11.54 -6.89
N GLU A 202 -6.06 11.95 -8.02
CA GLU A 202 -7.50 11.88 -8.32
C GLU A 202 -8.05 10.45 -8.15
N ASN A 203 -7.40 9.47 -8.77
CA ASN A 203 -7.81 8.07 -8.66
C ASN A 203 -7.70 7.51 -7.23
N GLY A 204 -6.70 7.95 -6.46
CA GLY A 204 -6.53 7.57 -5.05
C GLY A 204 -7.66 8.09 -4.18
N MET A 205 -7.95 9.39 -4.27
CA MET A 205 -9.04 10.02 -3.51
C MET A 205 -10.41 9.47 -3.92
N ALA A 206 -10.66 9.29 -5.22
CA ALA A 206 -11.90 8.70 -5.71
C ALA A 206 -12.07 7.23 -5.27
N ARG A 207 -10.98 6.46 -5.17
CA ARG A 207 -11.01 5.10 -4.62
C ARG A 207 -11.36 5.11 -3.13
N ALA A 208 -10.74 5.98 -2.34
CA ALA A 208 -11.04 6.11 -0.92
C ALA A 208 -12.52 6.49 -0.69
N LEU A 209 -13.05 7.44 -1.46
CA LEU A 209 -14.46 7.81 -1.37
C LEU A 209 -15.40 6.64 -1.71
N ARG A 210 -15.07 5.81 -2.70
CA ARG A 210 -15.87 4.61 -3.00
C ARG A 210 -15.93 3.65 -1.82
N TYR A 211 -14.87 3.52 -1.03
CA TYR A 211 -14.92 2.73 0.20
C TYR A 211 -15.78 3.38 1.29
N VAL A 212 -15.75 4.71 1.40
CA VAL A 212 -16.67 5.44 2.28
C VAL A 212 -18.12 5.14 1.92
N GLU A 213 -18.47 5.23 0.63
CA GLU A 213 -19.81 4.95 0.12
C GLU A 213 -20.20 3.47 0.28
N GLN A 214 -19.27 2.55 0.06
CA GLN A 214 -19.49 1.12 0.19
C GLN A 214 -19.87 0.72 1.61
N TYR A 215 -19.15 1.23 2.62
CA TYR A 215 -19.39 0.84 4.01
C TYR A 215 -20.38 1.72 4.75
N GLY A 216 -20.67 2.92 4.23
CA GLY A 216 -21.72 3.79 4.75
C GLY A 216 -21.58 4.13 6.23
N ALA A 217 -20.34 4.22 6.73
CA ALA A 217 -20.10 4.48 8.14
C ALA A 217 -20.58 5.87 8.55
N LYS A 218 -21.07 6.02 9.78
CA LYS A 218 -21.58 7.31 10.27
C LYS A 218 -20.51 8.39 10.27
N GLN A 219 -19.28 8.04 10.67
CA GLN A 219 -18.12 8.94 10.74
C GLN A 219 -16.96 8.37 9.92
N VAL A 220 -16.21 9.24 9.24
CA VAL A 220 -15.06 8.86 8.41
C VAL A 220 -13.81 9.58 8.90
N PHE A 221 -12.71 8.85 9.00
CA PHE A 221 -11.43 9.35 9.45
C PHE A 221 -10.35 9.02 8.41
N PRO A 222 -9.81 10.02 7.68
CA PRO A 222 -8.67 9.81 6.80
C PRO A 222 -7.46 9.35 7.62
N PHE A 223 -6.87 8.22 7.23
CA PHE A 223 -5.89 7.48 8.03
C PHE A 223 -4.77 6.93 7.15
N ALA A 224 -3.70 6.39 7.74
CA ALA A 224 -2.63 5.66 7.03
C ALA A 224 -1.98 6.45 5.87
N GLY A 225 -1.67 7.73 6.10
CA GLY A 225 -0.89 8.54 5.18
C GLY A 225 -1.26 10.03 5.16
N PRO A 226 -0.47 10.83 4.41
CA PRO A 226 0.83 10.47 3.86
C PRO A 226 1.92 10.42 4.95
N PRO A 227 3.05 9.72 4.72
CA PRO A 227 4.27 9.95 5.50
C PRO A 227 4.88 11.32 5.15
N CYS A 228 5.93 11.72 5.85
CA CYS A 228 6.80 12.82 5.42
C CYS A 228 8.22 12.34 5.12
N PHE A 229 8.90 13.09 4.26
CA PHE A 229 10.26 12.83 3.81
C PHE A 229 11.19 13.89 4.39
N LEU A 230 12.17 13.51 5.21
CA LEU A 230 13.01 14.48 5.92
C LEU A 230 14.45 14.53 5.41
N ASP A 231 14.93 13.54 4.66
CA ASP A 231 16.29 13.54 4.12
C ASP A 231 16.40 14.41 2.86
N GLU A 232 17.46 15.21 2.75
CA GLU A 232 17.74 16.03 1.55
C GLU A 232 18.38 15.19 0.42
N ARG A 233 19.00 14.06 0.78
CA ARG A 233 19.59 13.13 -0.20
C ARG A 233 18.52 12.61 -1.13
N ASP A 234 18.91 12.32 -2.37
CA ASP A 234 18.03 11.80 -3.43
C ASP A 234 16.82 12.71 -3.74
N ASN A 235 16.85 13.96 -3.30
CA ASN A 235 15.76 14.93 -3.43
C ASN A 235 14.47 14.48 -2.71
N LEU A 236 14.57 13.66 -1.66
CA LEU A 236 13.42 13.16 -0.91
C LEU A 236 12.63 14.28 -0.23
N PHE A 237 13.30 15.26 0.39
CA PHE A 237 12.61 16.39 1.06
C PHE A 237 11.67 17.17 0.11
N ALA A 238 12.00 17.25 -1.18
CA ALA A 238 11.19 17.92 -2.18
C ALA A 238 9.92 17.13 -2.59
N ILE A 239 9.82 15.85 -2.21
CA ILE A 239 8.65 15.00 -2.49
C ILE A 239 7.43 15.40 -1.65
N ASN A 240 7.64 15.97 -0.46
CA ASN A 240 6.54 16.40 0.39
C ASN A 240 5.61 17.38 -0.35
N ASP A 241 4.31 17.18 -0.19
CA ASP A 241 3.31 18.14 -0.68
C ASP A 241 3.33 19.36 0.25
N PHE A 242 4.01 20.45 -0.13
CA PHE A 242 4.10 21.66 0.71
C PHE A 242 2.89 22.59 0.56
N ASP A 243 2.34 22.65 -0.65
CA ASP A 243 1.42 23.70 -1.09
C ASP A 243 0.10 23.12 -1.66
N ASP A 244 -0.21 21.87 -1.29
CA ASP A 244 -1.34 21.08 -1.80
C ASP A 244 -1.38 21.00 -3.34
N ASP A 245 -0.22 20.74 -3.96
CA ASP A 245 -0.07 20.65 -5.41
C ASP A 245 -0.93 19.50 -5.96
N PRO A 246 -1.88 19.77 -6.89
CA PRO A 246 -2.73 18.73 -7.47
C PRO A 246 -1.94 17.62 -8.17
N ALA A 247 -0.69 17.86 -8.58
CA ALA A 247 0.19 16.86 -9.15
C ALA A 247 0.93 15.98 -8.13
N ASN A 248 0.94 16.36 -6.85
CA ASN A 248 1.56 15.55 -5.80
C ASN A 248 0.66 14.37 -5.44
N VAL A 249 1.25 13.18 -5.37
CA VAL A 249 0.55 11.91 -5.12
C VAL A 249 0.27 11.66 -3.63
N PHE A 250 0.78 12.53 -2.75
CA PHE A 250 0.63 12.47 -1.30
C PHE A 250 -0.26 13.60 -0.77
N PRO A 251 -1.57 13.61 -1.08
CA PRO A 251 -2.47 14.64 -0.57
C PRO A 251 -2.50 14.64 0.97
N SER A 252 -2.72 15.79 1.58
CA SER A 252 -2.93 15.92 3.03
C SER A 252 -4.33 15.46 3.47
N GLN A 253 -4.51 15.18 4.78
CA GLN A 253 -5.82 14.81 5.34
C GLN A 253 -6.84 15.92 5.06
N LEU A 254 -6.43 17.19 5.14
CA LEU A 254 -7.28 18.34 4.84
C LEU A 254 -7.73 18.35 3.36
N ALA A 255 -6.83 18.08 2.42
CA ALA A 255 -7.16 18.01 1.00
C ALA A 255 -8.21 16.92 0.71
N PHE A 256 -8.09 15.75 1.36
CA PHE A 256 -9.08 14.69 1.20
C PHE A 256 -10.42 15.00 1.87
N LEU A 257 -10.42 15.62 3.05
CA LEU A 257 -11.66 16.07 3.70
C LEU A 257 -12.39 17.13 2.86
N GLU A 258 -11.66 18.05 2.24
CA GLU A 258 -12.24 19.01 1.31
C GLU A 258 -12.82 18.31 0.08
N PHE A 259 -12.08 17.36 -0.51
CA PHE A 259 -12.58 16.55 -1.62
C PHE A 259 -13.87 15.80 -1.24
N MET A 260 -13.95 15.19 -0.05
CA MET A 260 -15.18 14.53 0.43
C MET A 260 -16.37 15.50 0.48
N ARG A 261 -16.17 16.70 1.04
CA ARG A 261 -17.21 17.74 1.13
C ARG A 261 -17.68 18.18 -0.26
N GLU A 262 -16.77 18.35 -1.20
CA GLU A 262 -17.10 18.68 -2.60
C GLU A 262 -17.96 17.60 -3.28
N GLN A 263 -17.79 16.34 -2.87
CA GLN A 263 -18.60 15.21 -3.33
C GLN A 263 -19.88 15.01 -2.50
N GLY A 264 -20.20 15.90 -1.57
CA GLY A 264 -21.43 15.87 -0.76
C GLY A 264 -21.37 15.00 0.50
N HIS A 265 -20.16 14.67 0.97
CA HIS A 265 -19.93 13.90 2.19
C HIS A 265 -19.33 14.78 3.29
N ASP A 266 -20.17 15.18 4.26
CA ASP A 266 -19.80 16.09 5.37
C ASP A 266 -19.41 15.36 6.67
N ASN A 267 -19.33 14.02 6.65
CA ASN A 267 -19.07 13.18 7.84
C ASN A 267 -17.60 12.80 8.04
N GLY A 268 -16.68 13.49 7.34
CA GLY A 268 -15.23 13.31 7.49
C GLY A 268 -14.65 14.17 8.62
N HIS A 269 -13.68 13.63 9.37
CA HIS A 269 -13.03 14.32 10.49
C HIS A 269 -11.51 14.24 10.43
N LEU A 270 -10.83 15.32 10.82
CA LEU A 270 -9.37 15.34 10.95
C LEU A 270 -8.93 14.47 12.14
N PHE A 271 -8.01 13.54 11.88
CA PHE A 271 -7.55 12.55 12.86
C PHE A 271 -6.02 12.52 12.97
N VAL A 272 -5.46 13.58 13.55
CA VAL A 272 -4.01 13.76 13.77
C VAL A 272 -3.57 13.15 15.12
N PRO A 273 -2.28 12.82 15.31
CA PRO A 273 -1.79 12.25 16.58
C PRO A 273 -2.25 13.06 17.79
N GLY A 274 -2.91 12.40 18.75
CA GLY A 274 -3.52 13.01 19.93
C GLY A 274 -5.00 13.35 19.82
N THR A 275 -5.59 13.29 18.63
CA THR A 275 -7.06 13.34 18.47
C THR A 275 -7.68 12.16 19.19
N THR A 276 -8.71 12.41 20.01
CA THR A 276 -9.50 11.35 20.63
C THR A 276 -10.96 11.42 20.20
N VAL A 277 -11.56 10.28 19.90
CA VAL A 277 -12.96 10.12 19.53
C VAL A 277 -13.63 9.17 20.52
N VAL A 278 -14.77 9.55 21.08
CA VAL A 278 -15.63 8.69 21.90
C VAL A 278 -16.93 8.45 21.15
N LEU A 279 -17.20 7.18 20.87
CA LEU A 279 -18.39 6.70 20.19
C LEU A 279 -19.32 6.01 21.18
N GLY A 280 -20.63 6.30 21.08
CA GLY A 280 -21.69 5.69 21.88
C GLY A 280 -22.75 4.98 21.05
N ALA A 281 -23.49 4.06 21.69
CA ALA A 281 -24.51 3.21 21.06
C ALA A 281 -25.65 3.98 20.36
N ASP A 282 -25.89 5.23 20.76
CA ASP A 282 -26.88 6.14 20.17
C ASP A 282 -26.39 6.87 18.91
N GLY A 283 -25.20 6.53 18.42
CA GLY A 283 -24.54 7.24 17.33
C GLY A 283 -23.88 8.54 17.74
N LYS A 284 -23.77 8.81 19.05
CA LYS A 284 -23.00 9.93 19.59
C LYS A 284 -21.54 9.80 19.19
N CYS A 285 -20.97 10.90 18.69
CA CYS A 285 -19.55 11.04 18.39
C CYS A 285 -19.04 12.30 19.09
N GLU A 286 -18.27 12.13 20.16
CA GLU A 286 -17.57 13.22 20.84
C GLU A 286 -16.10 13.20 20.45
N MET A 287 -15.64 14.25 19.79
CA MET A 287 -14.25 14.37 19.35
C MET A 287 -13.55 15.45 20.17
N GLU A 288 -12.43 15.08 20.79
CA GLU A 288 -11.46 15.97 21.41
C GLU A 288 -10.26 16.10 20.47
N GLN A 289 -10.13 17.29 19.86
CA GLN A 289 -9.08 17.60 18.91
C GLN A 289 -7.86 18.20 19.62
N VAL A 290 -6.67 18.03 19.02
CA VAL A 290 -5.47 18.73 19.49
C VAL A 290 -5.66 20.26 19.38
N PRO A 291 -4.88 21.08 20.11
CA PRO A 291 -5.03 22.54 20.05
C PRO A 291 -4.93 23.08 18.61
N GLN A 292 -5.81 24.01 18.25
CA GLN A 292 -5.85 24.59 16.88
C GLN A 292 -4.48 25.14 16.45
N ALA A 293 -3.72 25.74 17.35
CA ALA A 293 -2.38 26.25 17.06
C ALA A 293 -1.42 25.16 16.56
N GLN A 294 -1.56 23.91 17.02
CA GLN A 294 -0.77 22.78 16.53
C GLN A 294 -1.19 22.38 15.11
N ILE A 295 -2.48 22.39 14.81
CA ILE A 295 -3.00 22.14 13.45
C ILE A 295 -2.52 23.23 12.49
N ASP A 296 -2.59 24.49 12.91
CA ASP A 296 -2.13 25.65 12.13
C ASP A 296 -0.62 25.58 11.88
N GLU A 297 0.18 25.09 12.84
CA GLU A 297 1.62 24.87 12.65
C GLU A 297 1.89 23.79 11.60
N ILE A 298 1.17 22.66 11.65
CA ILE A 298 1.36 21.52 10.75
C ILE A 298 0.94 21.88 9.31
N TYR A 299 -0.24 22.48 9.13
CA TYR A 299 -0.85 22.66 7.82
C TYR A 299 -0.79 24.09 7.29
N GLY A 300 -0.64 25.11 8.14
CA GLY A 300 -0.59 26.52 7.75
C GLY A 300 0.79 26.99 7.27
N ASP A 301 1.88 26.45 7.83
CA ASP A 301 3.26 26.64 7.33
C ASP A 301 4.02 25.30 7.36
N ARG A 302 3.55 24.39 6.52
CA ARG A 302 4.04 23.00 6.42
C ARG A 302 5.55 22.95 6.13
N ARG A 303 6.08 23.90 5.36
CA ARG A 303 7.50 23.98 5.06
C ARG A 303 8.33 24.26 6.32
N THR A 304 7.96 25.27 7.11
CA THR A 304 8.65 25.56 8.37
C THR A 304 8.54 24.38 9.36
N TYR A 305 7.35 23.78 9.46
CA TYR A 305 7.12 22.60 10.31
C TYR A 305 8.07 21.44 9.94
N LEU A 306 8.10 21.04 8.66
CA LEU A 306 8.93 19.94 8.18
C LEU A 306 10.43 20.25 8.29
N THR A 307 10.87 21.48 8.03
CA THR A 307 12.28 21.88 8.25
C THR A 307 12.67 21.79 9.73
N ASN A 308 11.76 22.13 10.66
CA ASN A 308 12.04 21.97 12.09
C ASN A 308 12.05 20.50 12.50
N TYR A 309 11.18 19.67 11.90
CA TYR A 309 11.18 18.23 12.14
C TYR A 309 12.45 17.57 11.62
N GLN A 310 12.86 17.88 10.39
CA GLN A 310 14.12 17.45 9.78
C GLN A 310 15.32 17.69 10.72
N LYS A 311 15.44 18.89 11.31
CA LYS A 311 16.53 19.19 12.25
C LYS A 311 16.56 18.25 13.46
N ARG A 312 15.38 17.84 13.97
CA ARG A 312 15.28 16.89 15.09
C ARG A 312 15.60 15.46 14.65
N ALA A 313 15.19 15.09 13.44
CA ALA A 313 15.38 13.76 12.86
C ALA A 313 16.79 13.52 12.29
N GLN A 314 17.55 14.59 12.00
CA GLN A 314 18.87 14.51 11.35
C GLN A 314 19.84 13.48 11.97
N PRO A 315 19.97 13.37 13.31
CA PRO A 315 20.86 12.37 13.89
C PRO A 315 20.47 10.93 13.56
N GLN A 316 19.17 10.64 13.41
CA GLN A 316 18.69 9.31 13.04
C GLN A 316 18.95 9.02 11.55
N ILE A 317 18.78 10.02 10.69
CA ILE A 317 19.11 9.94 9.26
C ILE A 317 20.59 9.64 9.07
N ASP A 318 21.46 10.41 9.73
CA ASP A 318 22.91 10.24 9.61
C ASP A 318 23.37 8.89 10.17
N ALA A 319 22.77 8.42 11.27
CA ALA A 319 23.07 7.11 11.84
C ALA A 319 22.68 5.95 10.91
N MET A 320 21.54 6.05 10.22
CA MET A 320 21.10 5.06 9.24
C MET A 320 22.12 4.95 8.09
N HIS A 321 22.49 6.08 7.49
CA HIS A 321 23.46 6.10 6.38
C HIS A 321 24.85 5.61 6.81
N ALA A 322 25.30 6.01 8.00
CA ALA A 322 26.58 5.54 8.55
C ALA A 322 26.58 4.03 8.86
N GLY A 323 25.40 3.42 9.04
CA GLY A 323 25.23 1.99 9.25
C GLY A 323 25.22 1.14 7.98
N LEU A 324 25.12 1.76 6.79
CA LEU A 324 25.12 1.03 5.53
C LEU A 324 26.50 0.43 5.23
N PRO A 325 26.56 -0.74 4.55
CA PRO A 325 27.82 -1.35 4.13
C PRO A 325 28.74 -0.38 3.37
N GLN A 326 30.02 -0.36 3.76
CA GLN A 326 31.05 0.49 3.13
C GLN A 326 32.03 -0.31 2.26
N ASP A 327 32.04 -1.63 2.42
CA ASP A 327 32.83 -2.54 1.60
C ASP A 327 32.11 -2.88 0.28
N LYS A 328 32.89 -3.07 -0.80
CA LYS A 328 32.36 -3.51 -2.09
C LYS A 328 32.51 -5.04 -2.19
N SER A 329 31.40 -5.75 -2.14
CA SER A 329 31.36 -7.21 -2.26
C SER A 329 31.08 -7.65 -3.70
N ASP A 330 31.24 -8.94 -4.00
CA ASP A 330 30.85 -9.50 -5.30
C ASP A 330 29.32 -9.63 -5.38
N LEU A 331 28.65 -8.53 -5.74
CA LEU A 331 27.19 -8.47 -5.83
C LEU A 331 26.65 -9.44 -6.89
N VAL A 332 27.31 -9.54 -8.05
CA VAL A 332 26.87 -10.45 -9.12
C VAL A 332 26.96 -11.89 -8.64
N GLY A 333 28.10 -12.31 -8.09
CA GLY A 333 28.27 -13.68 -7.58
C GLY A 333 27.26 -14.04 -6.49
N GLN A 334 27.02 -13.14 -5.54
CA GLN A 334 26.05 -13.37 -4.46
C GLN A 334 24.60 -13.41 -4.94
N LEU A 335 24.20 -12.50 -5.84
CA LEU A 335 22.87 -12.52 -6.44
C LEU A 335 22.66 -13.80 -7.25
N LYS A 336 23.68 -14.29 -7.97
CA LYS A 336 23.59 -15.57 -8.67
C LYS A 336 23.34 -16.73 -7.71
N GLU A 337 24.17 -16.86 -6.68
CA GLU A 337 24.04 -17.90 -5.67
C GLU A 337 22.67 -17.87 -4.98
N TRP A 338 22.13 -16.67 -4.76
CA TRP A 338 20.85 -16.48 -4.08
C TRP A 338 19.63 -16.72 -4.97
N ILE A 339 19.59 -16.09 -6.15
CA ILE A 339 18.36 -15.89 -6.92
C ILE A 339 18.26 -16.85 -8.11
N GLU A 340 19.37 -17.27 -8.74
CA GLU A 340 19.30 -18.26 -9.83
C GLU A 340 18.62 -19.58 -9.42
N PRO A 341 18.80 -20.11 -8.19
CA PRO A 341 18.05 -21.26 -7.72
C PRO A 341 16.53 -21.06 -7.75
N LEU A 342 16.03 -19.85 -7.45
CA LEU A 342 14.60 -19.51 -7.55
C LEU A 342 14.16 -19.45 -9.02
N LEU A 343 14.93 -18.75 -9.86
CA LEU A 343 14.62 -18.60 -11.30
C LEU A 343 14.58 -19.93 -12.03
N ALA A 344 15.37 -20.93 -11.59
CA ALA A 344 15.45 -22.23 -12.23
C ALA A 344 14.08 -22.93 -12.36
N TRP A 345 13.17 -22.71 -11.42
CA TRP A 345 11.84 -23.33 -11.39
C TRP A 345 10.67 -22.34 -11.41
N ALA A 346 10.91 -21.03 -11.34
CA ALA A 346 9.89 -19.99 -11.40
C ALA A 346 9.35 -19.77 -12.83
N ASP A 347 8.65 -20.77 -13.36
CA ASP A 347 8.17 -20.82 -14.74
C ASP A 347 7.21 -19.68 -15.09
N HIS A 348 6.20 -19.43 -14.25
CA HIS A 348 5.18 -18.40 -14.50
C HIS A 348 5.76 -16.99 -14.35
N THR A 349 6.59 -16.77 -13.33
CA THR A 349 7.24 -15.49 -13.07
C THR A 349 8.19 -15.12 -14.20
N CYS A 350 9.06 -16.04 -14.63
CA CYS A 350 9.96 -15.80 -15.76
C CYS A 350 9.20 -15.55 -17.06
N ALA A 351 8.12 -16.30 -17.31
CA ALA A 351 7.26 -16.12 -18.48
C ALA A 351 6.48 -14.80 -18.45
N GLY A 352 6.05 -14.32 -17.30
CA GLY A 352 5.37 -13.02 -17.16
C GLY A 352 6.33 -11.83 -17.30
N LEU A 353 7.57 -11.97 -16.84
CA LEU A 353 8.61 -10.95 -17.02
C LEU A 353 9.09 -10.85 -18.47
N ASN A 354 9.29 -11.99 -19.12
CA ASN A 354 9.58 -12.12 -20.55
C ASN A 354 10.60 -11.10 -21.08
N GLY A 355 11.74 -10.98 -20.42
CA GLY A 355 12.74 -9.99 -20.78
C GLY A 355 13.86 -9.88 -19.78
N ARG A 356 14.48 -8.69 -19.75
CA ARG A 356 15.62 -8.38 -18.89
C ARG A 356 15.37 -7.12 -18.08
N ILE A 357 15.86 -7.15 -16.85
CA ILE A 357 15.93 -6.00 -15.97
C ILE A 357 17.40 -5.63 -15.77
N LEU A 358 17.75 -4.35 -15.97
CA LEU A 358 19.06 -3.81 -15.66
C LEU A 358 19.01 -3.12 -14.29
N LEU A 359 19.88 -3.52 -13.37
CA LEU A 359 20.12 -2.85 -12.10
C LEU A 359 21.50 -2.18 -12.16
N GLU A 360 21.54 -0.86 -12.14
CA GLU A 360 22.78 -0.09 -11.96
C GLU A 360 22.96 0.25 -10.49
N THR A 361 24.12 -0.09 -9.94
CA THR A 361 24.55 0.41 -8.63
C THR A 361 25.51 1.57 -8.84
N ALA A 362 25.42 2.60 -8.02
CA ALA A 362 26.29 3.78 -8.10
C ALA A 362 27.00 4.04 -6.77
N ASP A 363 28.18 4.64 -6.85
CA ASP A 363 28.86 5.18 -5.68
C ASP A 363 28.11 6.44 -5.22
N PRO A 364 27.61 6.51 -3.97
CA PRO A 364 26.82 7.64 -3.49
C PRO A 364 27.61 8.96 -3.43
N ALA A 365 28.94 8.91 -3.34
CA ALA A 365 29.78 10.11 -3.23
C ALA A 365 30.11 10.72 -4.59
N THR A 366 30.28 9.89 -5.63
CA THR A 366 30.66 10.35 -6.98
C THR A 366 29.51 10.33 -7.98
N GLY A 367 28.48 9.52 -7.72
CA GLY A 367 27.41 9.21 -8.67
C GLY A 367 27.87 8.34 -9.85
N GLU A 368 29.11 7.85 -9.85
CA GLU A 368 29.63 6.96 -10.90
C GLU A 368 29.01 5.56 -10.76
N VAL A 369 28.75 4.91 -11.90
CA VAL A 369 28.20 3.54 -11.91
C VAL A 369 29.31 2.57 -11.50
N ASP A 370 29.02 1.78 -10.47
CA ASP A 370 29.90 0.73 -9.96
C ASP A 370 29.65 -0.61 -10.69
N ASP A 371 28.41 -1.10 -10.67
CA ASP A 371 28.01 -2.31 -11.38
C ASP A 371 26.80 -2.07 -12.29
N GLN A 372 26.76 -2.82 -13.39
CA GLN A 372 25.61 -2.95 -14.26
C GLN A 372 25.21 -4.43 -14.27
N ILE A 373 24.18 -4.78 -13.50
CA ILE A 373 23.75 -6.14 -13.22
C ILE A 373 22.48 -6.44 -14.02
N VAL A 374 22.46 -7.55 -14.76
CA VAL A 374 21.30 -7.97 -15.54
C VAL A 374 20.66 -9.18 -14.89
N PHE A 375 19.35 -9.08 -14.67
CA PHE A 375 18.47 -10.21 -14.40
C PHE A 375 17.86 -10.63 -15.73
N ASP A 376 18.28 -11.78 -16.27
CA ASP A 376 17.80 -12.31 -17.54
C ASP A 376 16.79 -13.44 -17.29
N PHE A 377 15.51 -13.13 -17.46
CA PHE A 377 14.41 -14.08 -17.27
C PHE A 377 14.19 -14.99 -18.48
N LEU A 378 14.82 -14.70 -19.62
CA LEU A 378 14.78 -15.55 -20.81
C LEU A 378 15.72 -16.74 -20.67
N THR A 379 16.89 -16.51 -20.08
CA THR A 379 17.89 -17.56 -19.79
C THR A 379 17.91 -18.00 -18.33
N ARG A 380 17.16 -17.32 -17.45
CA ARG A 380 17.08 -17.57 -16.00
C ARG A 380 18.42 -17.43 -15.30
N THR A 381 19.17 -16.38 -15.66
CA THR A 381 20.54 -16.14 -15.16
C THR A 381 20.73 -14.70 -14.73
N ILE A 382 21.67 -14.48 -13.83
CA ILE A 382 22.13 -13.15 -13.41
C ILE A 382 23.60 -12.98 -13.83
N GLY A 383 23.94 -11.78 -14.31
CA GLY A 383 25.30 -11.49 -14.75
C GLY A 383 25.59 -10.01 -14.91
N THR A 384 26.82 -9.70 -15.30
CA THR A 384 27.22 -8.34 -15.69
C THR A 384 26.64 -8.02 -17.06
N TRP A 385 26.12 -6.80 -17.24
CA TRP A 385 25.64 -6.33 -18.53
C TRP A 385 26.78 -6.22 -19.54
N ASP A 386 26.54 -6.71 -20.75
CA ASP A 386 27.49 -6.68 -21.86
C ASP A 386 27.50 -5.33 -22.61
N GLY A 387 26.56 -4.42 -22.29
CA GLY A 387 26.37 -3.13 -22.96
C GLY A 387 25.48 -3.18 -24.20
N GLU A 388 25.07 -4.37 -24.65
CA GLU A 388 24.30 -4.57 -25.88
C GLU A 388 22.92 -5.18 -25.63
N ALA A 389 22.79 -6.03 -24.60
CA ALA A 389 21.55 -6.73 -24.30
C ALA A 389 20.41 -5.75 -24.04
N GLU A 390 19.26 -5.97 -24.70
CA GLU A 390 18.09 -5.11 -24.53
C GLU A 390 17.47 -5.32 -23.14
N CYS A 391 17.50 -4.29 -22.32
CA CYS A 391 16.81 -4.21 -21.04
C CYS A 391 15.62 -3.25 -21.16
N ARG A 392 14.41 -3.80 -21.04
CA ARG A 392 13.16 -3.00 -21.11
C ARG A 392 12.95 -2.18 -19.85
N TYR A 393 13.41 -2.69 -18.71
CA TYR A 393 13.28 -2.06 -17.41
C TYR A 393 14.66 -1.82 -16.83
N LYS A 394 14.85 -0.64 -16.26
CA LYS A 394 16.12 -0.24 -15.66
C LYS A 394 15.86 0.42 -14.31
N PHE A 395 16.62 -0.01 -13.32
CA PHE A 395 16.70 0.55 -11.98
C PHE A 395 18.10 1.09 -11.75
N ARG A 396 18.22 2.21 -11.05
CA ARG A 396 19.49 2.77 -10.59
C ARG A 396 19.38 3.18 -9.13
N THR A 397 20.33 2.80 -8.30
CA THR A 397 20.33 3.13 -6.86
C THR A 397 21.76 3.12 -6.32
N ASP A 398 21.93 3.58 -5.08
CA ASP A 398 23.22 3.59 -4.41
C ASP A 398 23.64 2.17 -4.03
N ARG A 399 24.91 1.84 -4.32
CA ARG A 399 25.47 0.51 -4.07
C ARG A 399 25.29 0.04 -2.62
N PRO A 400 25.52 0.85 -1.57
CA PRO A 400 25.36 0.41 -0.19
C PRO A 400 23.95 -0.11 0.15
N LEU A 401 22.91 0.37 -0.53
CA LEU A 401 21.54 -0.12 -0.34
C LEU A 401 21.39 -1.55 -0.88
N ILE A 402 21.92 -1.83 -2.08
CA ILE A 402 21.92 -3.19 -2.65
C ILE A 402 22.81 -4.13 -1.86
N GLU A 403 23.98 -3.67 -1.41
CA GLU A 403 24.88 -4.43 -0.53
C GLU A 403 24.17 -4.84 0.76
N HIS A 404 23.39 -3.93 1.36
CA HIS A 404 22.59 -4.24 2.53
C HIS A 404 21.59 -5.37 2.24
N LEU A 405 20.75 -5.21 1.22
CA LEU A 405 19.69 -6.17 0.85
C LEU A 405 20.24 -7.57 0.51
N VAL A 406 21.37 -7.63 -0.20
CA VAL A 406 22.03 -8.90 -0.56
C VAL A 406 22.64 -9.56 0.67
N ARG A 407 23.27 -8.79 1.56
CA ARG A 407 23.90 -9.29 2.79
C ARG A 407 22.88 -9.83 3.78
N THR A 408 21.73 -9.17 3.91
CA THR A 408 20.62 -9.59 4.78
C THR A 408 19.72 -10.63 4.14
N ARG A 409 19.91 -10.94 2.85
CA ARG A 409 19.03 -11.81 2.06
C ARG A 409 17.57 -11.37 2.16
N THR A 410 17.34 -10.06 2.08
CA THR A 410 16.00 -9.46 2.21
C THR A 410 15.06 -10.03 1.14
N PRO A 411 13.99 -10.75 1.50
CA PRO A 411 13.14 -11.44 0.54
C PRO A 411 12.20 -10.50 -0.23
N ASP A 412 11.92 -9.32 0.32
CA ASP A 412 11.05 -8.30 -0.27
C ASP A 412 11.77 -6.96 -0.41
N TRP A 413 12.25 -6.67 -1.63
CA TRP A 413 12.87 -5.39 -1.97
C TRP A 413 11.83 -4.29 -2.21
N VAL A 414 10.56 -4.63 -2.44
CA VAL A 414 9.51 -3.62 -2.54
C VAL A 414 9.29 -2.97 -1.18
N ASN A 415 9.22 -3.78 -0.12
CA ASN A 415 9.09 -3.34 1.28
C ASN A 415 10.37 -2.74 1.89
N GLU A 416 11.45 -2.60 1.13
CA GLU A 416 12.68 -1.96 1.62
C GLU A 416 13.14 -0.87 0.66
N LEU A 417 13.58 -1.29 -0.52
CA LEU A 417 14.17 -0.39 -1.51
C LEU A 417 13.11 0.45 -2.23
N PHE A 418 12.02 -0.13 -2.70
CA PHE A 418 11.12 0.63 -3.58
C PHE A 418 10.29 1.64 -2.79
N LEU A 419 9.80 1.27 -1.60
CA LEU A 419 9.13 2.25 -0.73
C LEU A 419 10.09 3.33 -0.22
N SER A 420 11.39 3.07 -0.09
CA SER A 420 12.37 4.12 0.25
C SER A 420 12.42 5.27 -0.75
N CYS A 421 11.95 5.07 -1.99
CA CYS A 421 12.09 6.04 -3.08
C CYS A 421 13.56 6.43 -3.39
N ARG A 422 14.56 5.72 -2.84
CA ARG A 422 16.01 5.96 -3.06
C ARG A 422 16.52 5.24 -4.31
N PHE A 423 15.78 5.35 -5.39
CA PHE A 423 16.15 4.77 -6.66
C PHE A 423 15.54 5.57 -7.81
N GLN A 424 16.07 5.35 -9.00
CA GLN A 424 15.53 5.85 -10.25
C GLN A 424 15.09 4.66 -11.11
N ALA A 425 13.99 4.84 -11.84
CA ALA A 425 13.45 3.84 -12.73
C ALA A 425 13.24 4.39 -14.14
N SER A 426 13.49 3.56 -15.15
CA SER A 426 13.04 3.83 -16.52
C SER A 426 12.52 2.57 -17.18
N ARG A 427 11.63 2.74 -18.15
CA ARG A 427 11.06 1.61 -18.89
C ARG A 427 10.80 1.94 -20.35
N LYS A 428 10.93 0.92 -21.20
CA LYS A 428 10.46 0.89 -22.59
C LYS A 428 9.22 0.00 -22.68
N GLY A 429 8.10 0.59 -23.10
CA GLY A 429 6.83 -0.12 -23.20
C GLY A 429 5.98 -0.01 -21.93
N PRO A 430 4.95 -0.87 -21.79
CA PRO A 430 3.96 -0.78 -20.72
C PRO A 430 4.53 -1.09 -19.33
N TYR A 431 3.68 -0.90 -18.33
CA TYR A 431 3.95 -1.35 -16.97
C TYR A 431 3.95 -2.89 -16.98
N ASN A 432 4.73 -3.55 -16.11
CA ASN A 432 4.64 -5.01 -15.94
C ASN A 432 4.67 -5.30 -14.44
N GLU A 433 3.59 -5.90 -13.94
CA GLU A 433 3.43 -6.13 -12.50
C GLU A 433 4.27 -7.29 -11.96
N TYR A 434 4.66 -8.24 -12.82
CA TYR A 434 5.55 -9.34 -12.45
C TYR A 434 6.90 -8.82 -11.96
N ILE A 435 7.32 -7.61 -12.33
CA ILE A 435 8.53 -6.98 -11.79
C ILE A 435 8.40 -6.80 -10.28
N TYR A 436 7.27 -6.26 -9.83
CA TYR A 436 7.07 -6.01 -8.41
C TYR A 436 6.82 -7.30 -7.66
N THR A 437 6.03 -8.22 -8.22
CA THR A 437 5.85 -9.53 -7.59
C THR A 437 7.18 -10.28 -7.48
N PHE A 438 8.05 -10.25 -8.50
CA PHE A 438 9.39 -10.83 -8.42
C PHE A 438 10.24 -10.21 -7.30
N PHE A 439 10.30 -8.87 -7.23
CA PHE A 439 11.08 -8.19 -6.19
C PHE A 439 10.47 -8.30 -4.78
N LYS A 440 9.23 -8.77 -4.63
CA LYS A 440 8.62 -9.17 -3.35
C LYS A 440 8.94 -10.61 -2.95
N SER A 441 9.51 -11.40 -3.87
CA SER A 441 9.52 -12.86 -3.76
C SER A 441 10.91 -13.47 -3.98
N LEU A 442 11.90 -12.94 -3.27
CA LEU A 442 13.30 -13.38 -3.34
C LEU A 442 13.64 -14.46 -2.28
N SER A 443 12.65 -15.25 -1.87
CA SER A 443 12.78 -16.44 -1.02
C SER A 443 12.07 -17.64 -1.66
N GLU A 444 12.41 -18.86 -1.21
CA GLU A 444 11.75 -20.07 -1.69
C GLU A 444 10.27 -20.08 -1.32
N GLU A 445 9.93 -19.64 -0.11
CA GLU A 445 8.57 -19.56 0.41
C GLU A 445 7.70 -18.61 -0.42
N HIS A 446 8.19 -17.38 -0.66
CA HIS A 446 7.46 -16.39 -1.44
C HIS A 446 7.30 -16.81 -2.90
N MET A 447 8.38 -17.28 -3.53
CA MET A 447 8.34 -17.71 -4.92
C MET A 447 7.41 -18.92 -5.09
N THR A 448 7.38 -19.84 -4.12
CA THR A 448 6.47 -21.01 -4.15
C THR A 448 5.01 -20.55 -4.11
N TYR A 449 4.69 -19.61 -3.22
CA TYR A 449 3.36 -19.02 -3.12
C TYR A 449 2.95 -18.30 -4.42
N VAL A 450 3.82 -17.46 -4.98
CA VAL A 450 3.57 -16.74 -6.24
C VAL A 450 3.34 -17.70 -7.42
N GLU A 451 4.22 -18.70 -7.59
CA GLU A 451 4.10 -19.67 -8.68
C GLU A 451 2.82 -20.51 -8.54
N GLY A 452 2.49 -20.95 -7.32
CA GLY A 452 1.23 -21.65 -7.03
C GLY A 452 0.00 -20.81 -7.39
N TYR A 453 -0.01 -19.53 -6.98
CA TYR A 453 -1.09 -18.61 -7.29
C TYR A 453 -1.27 -18.38 -8.80
N TYR A 454 -0.17 -18.22 -9.54
CA TYR A 454 -0.24 -18.05 -10.99
C TYR A 454 -0.66 -19.32 -11.72
N ALA A 455 -0.27 -20.50 -11.23
CA ALA A 455 -0.76 -21.78 -11.74
C ALA A 455 -2.28 -21.91 -11.57
N GLU A 456 -2.81 -21.62 -10.37
CA GLU A 456 -4.24 -21.69 -10.07
C GLU A 456 -5.07 -20.63 -10.81
N SER A 457 -4.53 -19.41 -10.98
CA SER A 457 -5.21 -18.32 -11.70
C SER A 457 -5.43 -18.58 -13.19
N SER A 458 -4.88 -19.66 -13.75
CA SER A 458 -5.11 -20.06 -15.14
C SER A 458 -6.47 -20.76 -15.37
N ASP A 459 -7.15 -21.19 -14.30
CA ASP A 459 -8.47 -21.83 -14.33
C ASP A 459 -9.60 -20.82 -14.01
N VAL A 460 -9.93 -19.94 -14.96
CA VAL A 460 -11.05 -18.98 -14.81
C VAL A 460 -12.39 -19.70 -14.95
N THR A 461 -13.13 -19.81 -13.84
CA THR A 461 -14.49 -20.38 -13.81
C THR A 461 -15.59 -19.38 -13.46
N ASP A 462 -15.26 -18.24 -12.84
CA ASP A 462 -16.22 -17.19 -12.46
C ASP A 462 -16.30 -16.08 -13.52
N LEU A 463 -17.51 -15.87 -14.08
CA LEU A 463 -17.75 -15.03 -15.25
C LEU A 463 -18.84 -13.97 -14.98
N ALA A 464 -18.77 -12.87 -15.72
CA ALA A 464 -19.72 -11.77 -15.76
C ALA A 464 -20.06 -11.38 -17.21
N LYS A 465 -21.17 -10.65 -17.43
CA LYS A 465 -21.57 -10.12 -18.74
C LYS A 465 -21.04 -8.71 -18.93
N ALA A 466 -20.43 -8.44 -20.09
CA ALA A 466 -20.01 -7.12 -20.52
C ALA A 466 -20.28 -6.95 -22.03
N GLU A 467 -21.20 -6.06 -22.41
CA GLU A 467 -21.53 -5.72 -23.82
C GLU A 467 -21.56 -6.93 -24.80
N GLY A 468 -22.27 -8.00 -24.44
CA GLY A 468 -22.39 -9.19 -25.31
C GLY A 468 -21.28 -10.23 -25.15
N TYR A 469 -20.34 -10.04 -24.22
CA TYR A 469 -19.26 -10.96 -23.89
C TYR A 469 -19.44 -11.56 -22.50
N ALA A 470 -19.08 -12.83 -22.35
CA ALA A 470 -18.79 -13.46 -21.08
C ALA A 470 -17.31 -13.22 -20.77
N VAL A 471 -17.04 -12.51 -19.69
CA VAL A 471 -15.70 -12.16 -19.26
C VAL A 471 -15.43 -12.70 -17.87
N GLN A 472 -14.17 -12.95 -17.51
CA GLN A 472 -13.84 -13.22 -16.12
C GLN A 472 -14.37 -12.09 -15.22
N ARG A 473 -15.03 -12.46 -14.11
CA ARG A 473 -15.65 -11.49 -13.22
C ARG A 473 -14.60 -10.62 -12.52
N HIS A 474 -13.50 -11.21 -12.10
CA HIS A 474 -12.44 -10.50 -11.38
C HIS A 474 -11.34 -10.03 -12.33
N CYS A 475 -10.96 -8.76 -12.20
CA CYS A 475 -9.90 -8.14 -12.98
C CYS A 475 -8.59 -8.95 -12.91
N PRO A 476 -7.91 -9.24 -14.03
CA PRO A 476 -6.69 -10.06 -14.03
C PRO A 476 -5.47 -9.41 -13.33
N HIS A 477 -5.56 -8.14 -12.92
CA HIS A 477 -4.54 -7.40 -12.16
C HIS A 477 -4.59 -7.72 -10.65
N LEU A 478 -5.53 -7.09 -9.92
CA LEU A 478 -5.72 -7.24 -8.45
C LEU A 478 -7.10 -7.79 -8.08
N LYS A 479 -7.66 -8.63 -8.96
CA LYS A 479 -8.94 -9.33 -8.75
C LYS A 479 -10.13 -8.42 -8.36
N ALA A 480 -10.09 -7.13 -8.67
CA ALA A 480 -11.24 -6.24 -8.47
C ALA A 480 -12.47 -6.80 -9.20
N ASP A 481 -13.60 -6.93 -8.52
CA ASP A 481 -14.85 -7.41 -9.11
C ASP A 481 -15.35 -6.42 -10.18
N LEU A 482 -15.29 -6.82 -11.44
CA LEU A 482 -15.65 -5.98 -12.57
C LEU A 482 -17.15 -5.74 -12.65
N THR A 483 -18.01 -6.53 -12.00
CA THR A 483 -19.46 -6.22 -11.94
C THR A 483 -19.75 -4.95 -11.15
N ARG A 484 -18.84 -4.58 -10.26
CA ARG A 484 -18.95 -3.38 -9.41
C ARG A 484 -18.03 -2.27 -9.86
N PHE A 485 -16.80 -2.63 -10.19
CA PHE A 485 -15.74 -1.68 -10.51
C PHE A 485 -15.43 -1.62 -12.00
N GLY A 486 -16.04 -2.46 -12.83
CA GLY A 486 -15.92 -2.43 -14.27
C GLY A 486 -16.90 -1.42 -14.86
N THR A 487 -16.42 -0.67 -15.84
CA THR A 487 -17.27 0.14 -16.72
C THR A 487 -16.97 -0.27 -18.14
N VAL A 488 -18.00 -0.44 -18.96
CA VAL A 488 -17.81 -0.72 -20.39
C VAL A 488 -18.26 0.49 -21.20
N ALA A 489 -17.40 0.89 -22.13
CA ALA A 489 -17.71 1.88 -23.14
C ALA A 489 -16.95 1.53 -24.43
N ASP A 490 -17.64 1.56 -25.57
CA ASP A 490 -17.06 1.35 -26.91
C ASP A 490 -16.26 0.04 -27.04
N GLY A 491 -16.76 -1.07 -26.47
CA GLY A 491 -16.08 -2.36 -26.49
C GLY A 491 -14.84 -2.46 -25.59
N VAL A 492 -14.57 -1.44 -24.78
CA VAL A 492 -13.47 -1.41 -23.81
C VAL A 492 -14.02 -1.50 -22.40
N LEU A 493 -13.57 -2.53 -21.67
CA LEU A 493 -13.82 -2.67 -20.24
C LEU A 493 -12.71 -1.96 -19.46
N THR A 494 -13.09 -1.01 -18.61
CA THR A 494 -12.19 -0.30 -17.70
C THR A 494 -12.45 -0.72 -16.26
N CYS A 495 -11.45 -1.30 -15.59
CA CYS A 495 -11.43 -1.51 -14.15
C CYS A 495 -11.14 -0.18 -13.44
N SER A 496 -12.18 0.42 -12.86
CA SER A 496 -12.12 1.73 -12.20
C SER A 496 -11.32 1.74 -10.90
N MET A 497 -11.00 0.57 -10.32
CA MET A 497 -10.15 0.44 -9.13
C MET A 497 -8.69 0.78 -9.40
N HIS A 498 -8.18 0.35 -10.56
CA HIS A 498 -6.75 0.42 -10.89
C HIS A 498 -6.47 1.10 -12.23
N GLY A 499 -7.50 1.47 -12.99
CA GLY A 499 -7.38 2.14 -14.29
C GLY A 499 -6.98 1.21 -15.43
N TRP A 500 -7.10 -0.11 -15.26
CA TRP A 500 -6.75 -1.10 -16.28
C TRP A 500 -7.86 -1.22 -17.32
N GLN A 501 -7.50 -1.16 -18.60
CA GLN A 501 -8.41 -1.20 -19.73
C GLN A 501 -8.19 -2.47 -20.53
N PHE A 502 -9.26 -3.08 -21.02
CA PHE A 502 -9.23 -4.33 -21.79
C PHE A 502 -10.17 -4.24 -22.99
N ASP A 503 -9.68 -4.64 -24.15
CA ASP A 503 -10.50 -4.86 -25.34
C ASP A 503 -11.33 -6.12 -25.15
N LEU A 504 -12.67 -6.01 -25.19
CA LEU A 504 -13.56 -7.15 -24.97
C LEU A 504 -13.50 -8.20 -26.08
N ALA A 505 -13.26 -7.76 -27.32
CA ALA A 505 -13.27 -8.65 -28.48
C ALA A 505 -12.08 -9.61 -28.48
N SER A 506 -10.90 -9.13 -28.09
CA SER A 506 -9.67 -9.93 -28.08
C SER A 506 -9.21 -10.34 -26.67
N GLY A 507 -9.78 -9.73 -25.63
CA GLY A 507 -9.31 -9.85 -24.25
C GLY A 507 -7.98 -9.14 -23.99
N ARG A 508 -7.46 -8.35 -24.94
CA ARG A 508 -6.13 -7.74 -24.83
C ARG A 508 -6.18 -6.60 -23.82
N CYS A 509 -5.26 -6.57 -22.87
CA CYS A 509 -5.12 -5.40 -22.03
C CYS A 509 -4.55 -4.23 -22.85
N LEU A 510 -5.21 -3.07 -22.75
CA LEU A 510 -4.85 -1.82 -23.43
C LEU A 510 -3.93 -0.95 -22.57
N THR A 511 -3.91 -1.21 -21.25
CA THR A 511 -3.02 -0.53 -20.29
C THR A 511 -1.66 -1.23 -20.17
N SER A 512 -1.62 -2.55 -20.44
CA SER A 512 -0.42 -3.38 -20.35
C SER A 512 -0.45 -4.56 -21.33
N ASP A 513 0.71 -5.11 -21.70
CA ASP A 513 0.83 -6.28 -22.59
C ASP A 513 0.92 -7.62 -21.82
N ASP A 514 1.09 -7.60 -20.49
CA ASP A 514 1.35 -8.78 -19.63
C ASP A 514 0.09 -9.46 -19.07
N ARG A 515 -1.08 -8.85 -19.26
CA ARG A 515 -2.37 -9.42 -18.83
C ARG A 515 -3.33 -9.56 -19.98
N LYS A 516 -4.16 -10.60 -19.87
CA LYS A 516 -5.29 -10.82 -20.76
C LYS A 516 -6.55 -10.96 -19.91
N LEU A 517 -7.60 -10.26 -20.31
CA LEU A 517 -8.94 -10.56 -19.85
C LEU A 517 -9.42 -11.81 -20.57
N VAL A 518 -9.77 -12.85 -19.83
CA VAL A 518 -10.53 -13.96 -20.40
C VAL A 518 -11.89 -13.40 -20.81
N ALA A 519 -12.10 -13.31 -22.13
CA ALA A 519 -13.31 -12.78 -22.74
C ALA A 519 -13.69 -13.64 -23.94
N ARG A 520 -14.97 -13.96 -24.06
CA ARG A 520 -15.54 -14.64 -25.23
C ARG A 520 -16.96 -14.13 -25.49
N PRO A 521 -17.48 -14.23 -26.72
CA PRO A 521 -18.89 -13.94 -26.98
C PRO A 521 -19.81 -14.74 -26.04
N LEU A 522 -20.86 -14.11 -25.54
CA LEU A 522 -21.90 -14.79 -24.77
C LEU A 522 -22.53 -15.89 -25.62
N THR A 523 -22.78 -17.04 -25.00
CA THR A 523 -23.55 -18.15 -25.60
C THR A 523 -24.83 -18.38 -24.80
N ALA A 524 -25.78 -19.12 -25.38
CA ALA A 524 -27.01 -19.48 -24.69
C ALA A 524 -26.77 -20.39 -23.47
N GLU A 525 -25.59 -21.01 -23.36
CA GLU A 525 -25.21 -21.93 -22.27
C GLU A 525 -24.72 -21.18 -21.01
N ASP A 526 -24.41 -19.88 -21.12
CA ASP A 526 -23.86 -19.07 -20.01
C ASP A 526 -24.89 -18.71 -18.92
N GLY A 527 -26.19 -18.91 -19.17
CA GLY A 527 -27.24 -18.64 -18.20
C GLY A 527 -27.29 -17.19 -17.69
N GLU A 528 -27.67 -17.02 -16.42
CA GLU A 528 -27.66 -15.73 -15.72
C GLU A 528 -26.30 -15.49 -15.06
N LEU A 529 -25.42 -14.79 -15.76
CA LEU A 529 -24.21 -14.19 -15.19
C LEU A 529 -24.49 -12.76 -14.71
N PRO A 530 -23.81 -12.28 -13.65
CA PRO A 530 -23.90 -10.90 -13.18
C PRO A 530 -23.42 -9.90 -14.26
N GLU A 531 -24.00 -8.71 -14.31
CA GLU A 531 -23.76 -7.73 -15.38
C GLU A 531 -22.81 -6.61 -14.95
N ILE A 532 -21.86 -6.28 -15.83
CA ILE A 532 -20.96 -5.14 -15.70
C ILE A 532 -21.67 -3.96 -16.35
N SER A 533 -21.98 -2.94 -15.56
CA SER A 533 -22.73 -1.77 -16.02
C SER A 533 -22.02 -1.05 -17.19
N GLY A 534 -22.77 -0.84 -18.28
CA GLY A 534 -22.37 0.09 -19.34
C GLY A 534 -22.49 1.52 -18.84
N SER A 535 -21.60 2.42 -19.27
CA SER A 535 -21.69 3.81 -18.85
C SER A 535 -23.05 4.39 -19.27
N THR A 536 -23.89 4.75 -18.31
CA THR A 536 -24.93 5.75 -18.59
C THR A 536 -24.18 7.06 -18.78
N GLN A 537 -24.22 7.59 -20.01
CA GLN A 537 -23.68 8.90 -20.31
C GLN A 537 -24.17 9.91 -19.27
N ILE A 538 -23.24 10.48 -18.50
CA ILE A 538 -23.49 11.78 -17.88
C ILE A 538 -23.67 12.75 -19.07
N PRO A 539 -24.80 13.48 -19.20
CA PRO A 539 -25.03 14.33 -20.35
C PRO A 539 -23.94 15.40 -20.45
N ALA A 540 -23.24 15.42 -21.57
CA ALA A 540 -22.34 16.50 -21.93
C ALA A 540 -23.18 17.73 -22.33
N GLU A 541 -23.41 18.65 -21.40
CA GLU A 541 -23.76 20.03 -21.74
C GLU A 541 -22.86 21.00 -20.96
N ALA A 542 -21.77 21.40 -21.60
CA ALA A 542 -21.15 22.70 -21.39
C ALA A 542 -21.37 23.53 -22.67
N PRO A 543 -21.83 24.79 -22.59
CA PRO A 543 -22.13 25.57 -23.78
C PRO A 543 -20.85 25.90 -24.55
N ALA A 544 -20.93 25.71 -25.87
CA ALA A 544 -19.88 26.04 -26.81
C ALA A 544 -19.55 27.55 -26.74
N VAL A 545 -18.33 27.87 -26.30
CA VAL A 545 -17.74 29.19 -26.54
C VAL A 545 -17.31 29.23 -28.00
N VAL A 546 -18.11 29.93 -28.81
CA VAL A 546 -17.79 30.26 -30.20
C VAL A 546 -16.55 31.14 -30.21
N ALA A 547 -15.47 30.63 -30.79
CA ALA A 547 -14.33 31.44 -31.19
C ALA A 547 -14.75 32.35 -32.36
N GLY A 548 -14.68 33.66 -32.15
CA GLY A 548 -14.74 34.68 -33.18
C GLY A 548 -13.50 35.58 -33.05
N ASN A 549 -12.85 35.81 -34.18
CA ASN A 549 -11.63 36.60 -34.42
C ASN A 549 -11.37 37.80 -33.51
#